data_AF-F7NMU2-F1
#
_entry.id   AF-F7NMU2-F1
#
_cell.length_a   1.000
_cell.length_b   1.000
_cell.length_c   1.000
_cell.angle_alpha   90.00
_cell.angle_beta   90.00
_cell.angle_gamma   90.00
#
_symmetry.space_group_name_H-M   'P 1'
#
loop_
_entity.id
_entity.type
_entity.pdbx_description
1 polymer ?
#
loop_
_entity_poly.entity_id
_entity_poly.type
_entity_poly.pdbx_seq_one_letter_code
_entity_poly.pdbx_strand_id
1 'polypeptide(L)'
;MLATAFLTIAVALDGDGATTFMITISAMLPIYQRLQMSRLVLSGTICLAAGVMNLIPWGGPTARAMTTLNVDSLTLFNPVIPAMIVGLIWVFAVAYYFGKKERARLGVLHVDFEHEITLTEEEAKLRRPHLLWFNLLLTAVLVVSLILAVLPLPVLFMIAFGIALVVNFPDPKEQLERINSQAKNVGFVSSMIFAAGIFTGILTGTKMITAMSQTLVSWIPDPLSPFLPLIVAFTSMPLSLVFTPDAYYFGVLPIVSQTAAAFGIDPVSIGRAAILGQMTTGFPLSPLTASTFILVGMSGVELGDHQKHIFWWAFGSTVVMTIVCLLTGAIQL
;
A
#
# COMPACT_ATOMS: atom_id res chain seq x y z
N MET A 1 -11.51 6.27 16.38
CA MET A 1 -10.21 5.59 16.15
C MET A 1 -10.40 4.21 15.54
N LEU A 2 -11.04 3.25 16.22
CA LEU A 2 -11.28 1.92 15.62
C LEU A 2 -12.14 1.99 14.35
N ALA A 3 -13.20 2.80 14.37
CA ALA A 3 -14.03 3.07 13.19
C ALA A 3 -13.22 3.68 12.03
N THR A 4 -12.34 4.63 12.32
CA THR A 4 -11.41 5.23 11.34
C THR A 4 -10.53 4.17 10.69
N ALA A 5 -9.87 3.33 11.50
CA ALA A 5 -9.00 2.27 10.99
C ALA A 5 -9.78 1.28 10.12
N PHE A 6 -10.96 0.84 10.58
CA PHE A 6 -11.82 -0.06 9.82
C PHE A 6 -12.27 0.55 8.48
N LEU A 7 -12.72 1.80 8.49
CA LEU A 7 -13.11 2.51 7.27
C LEU A 7 -11.94 2.63 6.30
N THR A 8 -10.75 3.01 6.78
CA THR A 8 -9.56 3.07 5.93
C THR A 8 -9.22 1.72 5.32
N ILE A 9 -9.27 0.63 6.09
CA ILE A 9 -9.01 -0.72 5.59
C ILE A 9 -10.01 -1.11 4.50
N ALA A 10 -11.30 -0.80 4.72
CA ALA A 10 -12.36 -1.14 3.77
C ALA A 10 -12.21 -0.36 2.45
N VAL A 11 -11.83 0.92 2.51
CA VAL A 11 -11.65 1.74 1.31
C VAL A 11 -10.34 1.40 0.60
N ALA A 12 -9.24 1.22 1.34
CA ALA A 12 -7.91 0.89 0.80
C ALA A 12 -7.82 -0.48 0.11
N LEU A 13 -8.90 -1.24 0.08
CA LEU A 13 -9.02 -2.47 -0.70
C LEU A 13 -8.84 -2.20 -2.21
N ASP A 14 -9.09 -0.98 -2.68
CA ASP A 14 -8.82 -0.57 -4.06
C ASP A 14 -7.31 -0.43 -4.38
N GLY A 15 -6.46 -0.35 -3.36
CA GLY A 15 -5.02 -0.16 -3.49
C GLY A 15 -4.60 1.25 -3.89
N ASP A 16 -5.52 2.23 -3.89
CA ASP A 16 -5.22 3.62 -4.19
C ASP A 16 -5.30 4.50 -2.94
N GLY A 17 -4.15 5.04 -2.53
CA GLY A 17 -4.12 5.86 -1.34
C GLY A 17 -4.77 7.23 -1.51
N ALA A 18 -4.82 7.80 -2.73
CA ALA A 18 -5.44 9.10 -2.93
C ALA A 18 -6.95 9.06 -2.65
N THR A 19 -7.66 8.15 -3.29
CA THR A 19 -9.09 7.89 -3.04
C THR A 19 -9.35 7.45 -1.60
N THR A 20 -8.52 6.56 -1.04
CA THR A 20 -8.59 6.16 0.37
C THR A 20 -8.57 7.36 1.31
N PHE A 21 -7.63 8.29 1.13
CA PHE A 21 -7.50 9.47 1.98
C PHE A 21 -8.66 10.44 1.77
N MET A 22 -9.04 10.71 0.52
CA MET A 22 -10.16 11.59 0.21
C MET A 22 -11.46 11.12 0.87
N ILE A 23 -11.80 9.84 0.71
CA ILE A 23 -13.03 9.24 1.27
C ILE A 23 -12.97 9.22 2.79
N THR A 24 -11.87 8.70 3.36
CA THR A 24 -11.79 8.51 4.82
C THR A 24 -11.73 9.84 5.57
N ILE A 25 -10.93 10.81 5.09
CA ILE A 25 -10.79 12.10 5.77
C ILE A 25 -12.09 12.89 5.67
N SER A 26 -12.74 12.93 4.50
CA SER A 26 -14.01 13.63 4.34
C SER A 26 -15.10 13.08 5.28
N ALA A 27 -15.12 11.76 5.48
CA ALA A 27 -16.06 11.11 6.39
C ALA A 27 -15.71 11.34 7.88
N MET A 28 -14.42 11.28 8.24
CA MET A 28 -14.00 11.21 9.65
C MET A 28 -13.59 12.57 10.23
N LEU A 29 -13.10 13.50 9.42
CA LEU A 29 -12.63 14.81 9.89
C LEU A 29 -13.72 15.62 10.61
N PRO A 30 -14.98 15.71 10.13
CA PRO A 30 -16.04 16.44 10.84
C PRO A 30 -16.28 15.89 12.25
N ILE A 31 -16.24 14.56 12.41
CA ILE A 31 -16.40 13.88 13.69
C ILE A 31 -15.25 14.27 14.64
N TYR A 32 -14.01 14.25 14.15
CA TYR A 32 -12.84 14.60 14.95
C TYR A 32 -12.85 16.07 15.38
N GLN A 33 -13.28 16.98 14.51
CA GLN A 33 -13.39 18.41 14.83
C GLN A 33 -14.45 18.66 15.91
N ARG A 34 -15.62 18.01 15.82
CA ARG A 34 -16.69 18.14 16.82
C ARG A 34 -16.33 17.55 18.18
N LEU A 35 -15.64 16.41 18.19
CA LEU A 35 -15.13 15.79 19.41
C LEU A 35 -13.85 16.45 19.94
N GLN A 36 -13.34 17.49 19.26
CA GLN A 36 -12.05 18.15 19.58
C GLN A 36 -10.86 17.18 19.65
N MET A 37 -10.93 16.09 18.88
CA MET A 37 -9.88 15.09 18.77
C MET A 37 -8.74 15.61 17.90
N SER A 38 -7.53 15.15 18.19
CA SER A 38 -6.35 15.56 17.44
C SER A 38 -6.40 15.07 15.98
N ARG A 39 -6.20 16.00 15.04
CA ARG A 39 -6.09 15.68 13.60
C ARG A 39 -4.82 14.89 13.25
N LEU A 40 -3.77 14.99 14.09
CA LEU A 40 -2.56 14.16 13.95
C LEU A 40 -2.86 12.68 14.21
N VAL A 41 -3.77 12.40 15.13
CA VAL A 41 -4.19 11.03 15.43
C VAL A 41 -5.09 10.49 14.33
N LEU A 42 -5.91 11.34 13.69
CA LEU A 42 -6.66 10.99 12.48
C LEU A 42 -5.72 10.56 11.37
N SER A 43 -4.82 11.46 10.95
CA SER A 43 -3.89 11.20 9.84
C SER A 43 -2.97 10.03 10.15
N GLY A 44 -2.50 9.90 11.40
CA GLY A 44 -1.69 8.77 11.85
C GLY A 44 -2.42 7.43 11.76
N THR A 45 -3.69 7.36 12.19
CA THR A 45 -4.47 6.11 12.11
C THR A 45 -4.72 5.70 10.66
N ILE A 46 -5.08 6.66 9.80
CA ILE A 46 -5.29 6.43 8.37
C ILE A 46 -3.99 5.98 7.70
N CYS A 47 -2.87 6.62 8.02
CA CYS A 47 -1.54 6.28 7.56
C CYS A 47 -1.20 4.81 7.83
N LEU A 48 -1.33 4.36 9.08
CA LEU A 48 -0.99 2.98 9.44
C LEU A 48 -1.91 1.96 8.75
N ALA A 49 -3.21 2.23 8.70
CA ALA A 49 -4.18 1.34 8.06
C ALA A 49 -3.96 1.23 6.55
N ALA A 50 -3.88 2.36 5.84
CA ALA A 50 -3.62 2.38 4.41
C ALA A 50 -2.24 1.82 4.06
N GLY A 51 -1.24 2.08 4.91
CA GLY A 51 0.11 1.58 4.71
C GLY A 51 0.17 0.05 4.72
N VAL A 52 -0.47 -0.62 5.69
CA VAL A 52 -0.54 -2.10 5.71
C VAL A 52 -1.37 -2.63 4.53
N MET A 53 -2.46 -1.94 4.17
CA MET A 53 -3.29 -2.35 3.03
C MET A 53 -2.57 -2.23 1.69
N ASN A 54 -1.56 -1.36 1.57
CA ASN A 54 -0.78 -1.24 0.34
C ASN A 54 0.06 -2.50 0.02
N LEU A 55 0.08 -3.50 0.92
CA LEU A 55 0.72 -4.79 0.71
C LEU A 55 -0.06 -5.70 -0.24
N ILE A 56 -1.36 -5.46 -0.45
CA ILE A 56 -2.20 -6.27 -1.35
C ILE A 56 -1.56 -6.43 -2.73
N PRO A 57 -1.84 -7.51 -3.47
CA PRO A 57 -1.03 -7.83 -4.65
C PRO A 57 -1.27 -6.89 -5.84
N TRP A 58 -2.38 -6.17 -5.86
CA TRP A 58 -2.60 -5.04 -6.78
C TRP A 58 -2.18 -3.68 -6.20
N GLY A 59 -1.66 -3.66 -4.98
CA GLY A 59 -1.07 -2.47 -4.35
C GLY A 59 0.23 -2.07 -5.05
N GLY A 60 0.55 -0.78 -4.98
CA GLY A 60 1.65 -0.20 -5.73
C GLY A 60 3.02 -0.88 -5.51
N PRO A 61 3.46 -1.16 -4.28
CA PRO A 61 4.74 -1.79 -3.98
C PRO A 61 4.80 -3.24 -4.46
N THR A 62 3.79 -4.04 -4.13
CA THR A 62 3.74 -5.46 -4.46
C THR A 62 3.68 -5.69 -5.96
N ALA A 63 2.89 -4.90 -6.69
CA ALA A 63 2.86 -4.95 -8.15
C ALA A 63 4.23 -4.69 -8.79
N ARG A 64 4.98 -3.69 -8.29
CA ARG A 64 6.34 -3.38 -8.79
C ARG A 64 7.35 -4.47 -8.45
N ALA A 65 7.29 -5.02 -7.25
CA ALA A 65 8.16 -6.12 -6.86
C ALA A 65 7.94 -7.36 -7.74
N MET A 66 6.68 -7.70 -8.05
CA MET A 66 6.33 -8.81 -8.94
C MET A 66 6.86 -8.59 -10.36
N THR A 67 6.68 -7.40 -10.93
CA THR A 67 7.17 -7.10 -12.29
C THR A 67 8.69 -7.08 -12.37
N THR A 68 9.37 -6.54 -11.36
CA THR A 68 10.83 -6.52 -11.32
C THR A 68 11.44 -7.91 -11.20
N LEU A 69 10.91 -8.73 -10.27
CA LEU A 69 11.45 -10.07 -10.02
C LEU A 69 10.91 -11.11 -11.02
N ASN A 70 9.96 -10.71 -11.87
CA ASN A 70 9.27 -11.57 -12.82
C ASN A 70 8.64 -12.80 -12.12
N VAL A 71 7.89 -12.54 -11.05
CA VAL A 71 7.27 -13.55 -10.20
C VAL A 71 5.78 -13.28 -10.01
N ASP A 72 5.03 -14.34 -9.74
CA ASP A 72 3.59 -14.26 -9.52
C ASP A 72 3.24 -13.84 -8.08
N SER A 73 2.00 -13.37 -7.92
CA SER A 73 1.43 -13.02 -6.61
C SER A 73 1.43 -14.21 -5.64
N LEU A 74 1.22 -15.42 -6.14
CA LEU A 74 1.26 -16.64 -5.33
C LEU A 74 2.62 -16.87 -4.66
N THR A 75 3.71 -16.52 -5.34
CA THR A 75 5.07 -16.69 -4.81
C THR A 75 5.49 -15.52 -3.93
N LEU A 76 5.09 -14.29 -4.27
CA LEU A 76 5.52 -13.10 -3.53
C LEU A 76 4.59 -12.78 -2.35
N PHE A 77 3.28 -12.70 -2.59
CA PHE A 77 2.31 -12.16 -1.64
C PHE A 77 1.70 -13.21 -0.69
N ASN A 78 1.33 -14.40 -1.18
CA ASN A 78 0.63 -15.38 -0.34
C ASN A 78 1.37 -15.74 0.97
N PRO A 79 2.70 -15.96 0.95
CA PRO A 79 3.46 -16.22 2.18
C PRO A 79 3.44 -15.06 3.18
N VAL A 80 3.15 -13.83 2.72
CA VAL A 80 3.14 -12.60 3.51
C VAL A 80 1.75 -12.31 4.09
N ILE A 81 0.69 -13.00 3.66
CA ILE A 81 -0.69 -12.83 4.18
C ILE A 81 -0.76 -12.92 5.72
N PRO A 82 -0.11 -13.90 6.40
CA PRO A 82 -0.13 -13.95 7.86
C PRO A 82 0.47 -12.68 8.49
N ALA A 83 1.56 -12.15 7.92
CA ALA A 83 2.16 -10.90 8.36
C ALA A 83 1.23 -9.70 8.14
N MET A 84 0.53 -9.64 6.99
CA MET A 84 -0.49 -8.63 6.73
C MET A 84 -1.60 -8.65 7.80
N ILE A 85 -2.14 -9.83 8.14
CA ILE A 85 -3.19 -9.99 9.16
C ILE A 85 -2.69 -9.47 10.51
N VAL A 86 -1.49 -9.86 10.93
CA VAL A 86 -0.91 -9.37 12.20
C VAL A 86 -0.62 -7.87 12.14
N GLY A 87 -0.19 -7.36 10.99
CA GLY A 87 -0.06 -5.92 10.73
C GLY A 87 -1.38 -5.18 10.94
N LEU A 88 -2.50 -5.70 10.43
CA LEU A 88 -3.82 -5.11 10.66
C LEU A 88 -4.22 -5.17 12.13
N ILE A 89 -3.96 -6.29 12.82
CA ILE A 89 -4.20 -6.40 14.28
C ILE A 89 -3.37 -5.35 15.02
N TRP A 90 -2.11 -5.14 14.64
CA TRP A 90 -1.26 -4.08 15.19
C TRP A 90 -1.86 -2.70 14.96
N VAL A 91 -2.34 -2.38 13.75
CA VAL A 91 -3.04 -1.12 13.46
C VAL A 91 -4.23 -0.92 14.40
N PHE A 92 -5.06 -1.94 14.63
CA PHE A 92 -6.17 -1.86 15.57
C PHE A 92 -5.71 -1.65 17.02
N ALA A 93 -4.61 -2.29 17.43
CA ALA A 93 -4.02 -2.09 18.75
C ALA A 93 -3.52 -0.64 18.94
N VAL A 94 -2.83 -0.08 17.93
CA VAL A 94 -2.39 1.32 17.94
C VAL A 94 -3.58 2.28 17.94
N ALA A 95 -4.60 2.02 17.11
CA ALA A 95 -5.82 2.81 17.07
C ALA A 95 -6.57 2.78 18.41
N TYR A 96 -6.60 1.64 19.09
CA TYR A 96 -7.14 1.53 20.44
C TYR A 96 -6.32 2.35 21.46
N TYR A 97 -4.99 2.25 21.41
CA TYR A 97 -4.10 3.03 22.28
C TYR A 97 -4.29 4.54 22.09
N PHE A 98 -4.32 5.01 20.85
CA PHE A 98 -4.63 6.40 20.51
C PHE A 98 -6.02 6.82 20.99
N GLY A 99 -7.02 5.95 20.83
CA GLY A 99 -8.38 6.19 21.33
C GLY A 99 -8.43 6.33 22.85
N LYS A 100 -7.70 5.48 23.59
CA LYS A 100 -7.62 5.55 25.05
C LYS A 100 -6.94 6.83 25.52
N LYS A 101 -5.86 7.25 24.85
CA LYS A 101 -5.17 8.51 25.16
C LYS A 101 -6.05 9.74 24.91
N GLU A 102 -6.76 9.77 23.79
CA GLU A 102 -7.71 10.85 23.50
C GLU A 102 -8.91 10.85 24.46
N ARG A 103 -9.42 9.68 24.84
CA ARG A 103 -10.48 9.57 25.86
C ARG A 103 -10.01 10.06 27.22
N ALA A 104 -8.77 9.79 27.61
CA ALA A 104 -8.20 10.30 28.85
C ALA A 104 -8.02 11.83 28.82
N ARG A 105 -7.74 12.42 27.65
CA ARG A 105 -7.59 13.86 27.45
C ARG A 105 -8.93 14.61 27.44
N LEU A 106 -9.94 14.03 26.81
CA LEU A 106 -11.21 14.72 26.49
C LEU A 106 -12.39 14.27 27.36
N GLY A 107 -12.30 13.13 28.04
CA GLY A 107 -13.44 12.51 28.71
C GLY A 107 -14.41 11.83 27.72
N VAL A 108 -15.62 11.54 28.18
CA VAL A 108 -16.70 11.00 27.33
C VAL A 108 -17.65 12.14 26.98
N LEU A 109 -17.65 12.54 25.71
CA LEU A 109 -18.54 13.55 25.16
C LEU A 109 -19.70 12.86 24.45
N HIS A 110 -20.94 13.20 24.81
CA HIS A 110 -22.12 12.85 24.02
C HIS A 110 -22.36 13.99 23.02
N VAL A 111 -22.31 13.68 21.73
CA VAL A 111 -22.58 14.63 20.66
C VAL A 111 -23.66 14.03 19.78
N ASP A 112 -24.78 14.75 19.65
CA ASP A 112 -25.79 14.43 18.64
C ASP A 112 -25.23 14.80 17.27
N PHE A 113 -25.19 13.80 16.38
CA PHE A 113 -24.57 13.91 15.07
C PHE A 113 -25.62 13.80 13.97
N GLU A 114 -26.03 14.93 13.41
CA GLU A 114 -26.63 15.03 12.08
C GLU A 114 -25.60 15.62 11.13
N HIS A 115 -25.21 14.84 10.11
CA HIS A 115 -24.28 15.28 9.08
C HIS A 115 -24.93 15.11 7.71
N GLU A 116 -25.29 16.23 7.08
CA GLU A 116 -25.62 16.27 5.67
C GLU A 116 -24.33 16.18 4.85
N ILE A 117 -24.17 15.07 4.12
CA ILE A 117 -23.13 14.93 3.11
C ILE A 117 -23.59 15.76 1.90
N THR A 118 -23.03 16.95 1.74
CA THR A 118 -23.23 17.77 0.53
C THR A 118 -22.40 17.18 -0.61
N LEU A 119 -23.05 16.46 -1.51
CA LEU A 119 -22.41 15.94 -2.73
C LEU A 119 -22.30 17.04 -3.79
N THR A 120 -21.21 17.04 -4.55
CA THR A 120 -21.15 17.82 -5.79
C THR A 120 -22.07 17.22 -6.86
N GLU A 121 -22.47 18.01 -7.86
CA GLU A 121 -23.37 17.54 -8.94
C GLU A 121 -22.80 16.33 -9.71
N GLU A 122 -21.48 16.25 -9.87
CA GLU A 122 -20.82 15.10 -10.51
C GLU A 122 -20.85 13.85 -9.62
N GLU A 123 -20.56 13.98 -8.32
CA GLU A 123 -20.63 12.86 -7.37
C GLU A 123 -22.06 12.31 -7.25
N ALA A 124 -23.05 13.19 -7.25
CA ALA A 124 -24.46 12.81 -7.23
C ALA A 124 -24.87 12.00 -8.47
N LYS A 125 -24.37 12.37 -9.65
CA LYS A 125 -24.60 11.62 -10.91
C LYS A 125 -23.89 10.26 -10.92
N LEU A 126 -22.74 10.14 -10.27
CA LEU A 126 -21.94 8.91 -10.22
C LEU A 126 -22.40 7.90 -9.16
N ARG A 127 -23.08 8.35 -8.10
CA ARG A 127 -23.46 7.51 -6.94
C ARG A 127 -24.33 6.30 -7.29
N ARG A 128 -25.08 6.34 -8.41
CA ARG A 128 -25.99 5.29 -8.95
C ARG A 128 -26.51 4.31 -7.87
N PRO A 129 -27.28 4.78 -6.88
CA PRO A 129 -27.59 4.02 -5.67
C PRO A 129 -28.40 2.74 -5.93
N HIS A 130 -29.11 2.65 -7.05
CA HIS A 130 -29.87 1.47 -7.45
C HIS A 130 -29.00 0.25 -7.83
N LEU A 131 -27.70 0.46 -8.12
CA LEU A 131 -26.75 -0.62 -8.46
C LEU A 131 -25.84 -1.01 -7.29
N LEU A 132 -26.06 -0.47 -6.10
CA LEU A 132 -25.18 -0.66 -4.95
C LEU A 132 -24.98 -2.15 -4.61
N TRP A 133 -26.06 -2.92 -4.55
CA TRP A 133 -25.99 -4.35 -4.23
C TRP A 133 -25.31 -5.18 -5.32
N PHE A 134 -25.53 -4.82 -6.59
CA PHE A 134 -24.85 -5.46 -7.70
C PHE A 134 -23.34 -5.23 -7.63
N ASN A 135 -22.92 -3.97 -7.46
CA ASN A 135 -21.50 -3.61 -7.37
C ASN A 135 -20.86 -4.22 -6.13
N LEU A 136 -21.57 -4.25 -5.00
CA LEU A 136 -21.08 -4.88 -3.78
C LEU A 136 -20.86 -6.39 -3.98
N LEU A 137 -21.79 -7.09 -4.64
CA LEU A 137 -21.65 -8.50 -4.96
C LEU A 137 -20.51 -8.74 -5.96
N LEU A 138 -20.41 -7.93 -7.02
CA LEU A 138 -19.33 -8.03 -8.00
C LEU A 138 -17.95 -7.85 -7.34
N THR A 139 -17.81 -6.84 -6.48
CA THR A 139 -16.59 -6.59 -5.71
C THR A 139 -16.29 -7.74 -4.75
N ALA A 140 -17.28 -8.26 -4.03
CA ALA A 140 -17.08 -9.39 -3.14
C ALA A 140 -16.61 -10.64 -3.90
N VAL A 141 -17.23 -10.95 -5.05
CA VAL A 141 -16.83 -12.07 -5.92
C VAL A 141 -15.42 -11.86 -6.45
N LEU A 142 -15.07 -10.65 -6.88
CA LEU A 142 -13.72 -10.32 -7.36
C LEU A 142 -12.68 -10.53 -6.24
N VAL A 143 -12.92 -9.98 -5.05
CA VAL A 143 -12.01 -10.09 -3.90
C VAL A 143 -11.81 -11.55 -3.49
N VAL A 144 -12.89 -12.34 -3.41
CA VAL A 144 -12.80 -13.78 -3.10
C VAL A 144 -12.02 -14.51 -4.20
N SER A 145 -12.26 -14.20 -5.47
CA SER A 145 -11.55 -14.83 -6.60
C SER A 145 -10.06 -14.49 -6.61
N LEU A 146 -9.70 -13.27 -6.21
CA LEU A 146 -8.31 -12.83 -6.06
C LEU A 146 -7.62 -13.57 -4.92
N ILE A 147 -8.29 -13.74 -3.77
CA ILE A 147 -7.76 -14.49 -2.62
C ILE A 147 -7.56 -15.98 -2.97
N LEU A 148 -8.52 -16.57 -3.67
CA LEU A 148 -8.45 -17.97 -4.12
C LEU A 148 -7.55 -18.17 -5.35
N ALA A 149 -7.05 -17.08 -5.95
CA ALA A 149 -6.21 -17.08 -7.15
C ALA A 149 -6.74 -17.99 -8.28
N VAL A 150 -8.06 -17.93 -8.53
CA VAL A 150 -8.75 -18.81 -9.51
C VAL A 150 -8.22 -18.58 -10.93
N LEU A 151 -7.84 -17.34 -11.24
CA LEU A 151 -7.27 -16.90 -12.51
C LEU A 151 -6.17 -15.87 -12.25
N PRO A 152 -5.27 -15.60 -13.23
CA PRO A 152 -4.28 -14.54 -13.10
C PRO A 152 -4.92 -13.19 -12.77
N LEU A 153 -4.28 -12.41 -11.88
CA LEU A 153 -4.78 -11.11 -11.42
C LEU A 153 -5.27 -10.19 -12.54
N PRO A 154 -4.48 -9.97 -13.64
CA PRO A 154 -4.92 -9.10 -14.73
C PRO A 154 -6.22 -9.57 -15.38
N VAL A 155 -6.42 -10.90 -15.50
CA VAL A 155 -7.60 -11.49 -16.11
C VAL A 155 -8.84 -11.25 -15.24
N LEU A 156 -8.72 -11.45 -13.92
CA LEU A 156 -9.81 -11.17 -12.98
C LEU A 156 -10.24 -9.69 -13.02
N PHE A 157 -9.28 -8.77 -13.01
CA PHE A 157 -9.56 -7.34 -13.11
C PHE A 157 -10.20 -6.96 -14.46
N MET A 158 -9.73 -7.52 -15.59
CA MET A 158 -10.33 -7.26 -16.90
C MET A 158 -11.78 -7.74 -16.99
N ILE A 159 -12.07 -8.94 -16.49
CA ILE A 159 -13.44 -9.49 -16.49
C ILE A 159 -14.35 -8.66 -15.59
N ALA A 160 -13.93 -8.38 -14.35
CA ALA A 160 -14.72 -7.60 -13.41
C ALA A 160 -14.93 -6.17 -13.90
N PHE A 161 -13.91 -5.53 -14.47
CA PHE A 161 -14.02 -4.22 -15.10
C PHE A 161 -14.97 -4.23 -16.30
N GLY A 162 -14.89 -5.23 -17.18
CA GLY A 162 -15.80 -5.37 -18.31
C GLY A 162 -17.27 -5.49 -17.88
N ILE A 163 -17.55 -6.34 -16.88
CA ILE A 163 -18.89 -6.49 -16.31
C ILE A 163 -19.33 -5.17 -15.64
N ALA A 164 -18.47 -4.59 -14.80
CA ALA A 164 -18.76 -3.35 -14.10
C ALA A 164 -19.06 -2.21 -15.07
N LEU A 165 -18.26 -2.06 -16.14
CA LEU A 165 -18.41 -0.98 -17.11
C LEU A 165 -19.72 -1.11 -17.88
N VAL A 166 -20.08 -2.31 -18.34
CA VAL A 166 -21.33 -2.54 -19.10
C VAL A 166 -22.57 -2.36 -18.23
N VAL A 167 -22.56 -2.86 -16.99
CA VAL A 167 -23.72 -2.77 -16.10
C VAL A 167 -23.85 -1.37 -15.49
N ASN A 168 -22.74 -0.75 -15.07
CA ASN A 168 -22.78 0.58 -14.50
C ASN A 168 -22.97 1.67 -15.55
N PHE A 169 -22.47 1.50 -16.77
CA PHE A 169 -22.54 2.50 -17.85
C PHE A 169 -23.06 1.84 -19.15
N PRO A 170 -24.38 1.70 -19.34
CA PRO A 170 -24.92 1.04 -20.53
C PRO A 170 -24.67 1.80 -21.84
N ASP A 171 -24.48 3.13 -21.79
CA ASP A 171 -24.19 3.95 -22.97
C ASP A 171 -22.69 3.84 -23.33
N PRO A 172 -22.34 3.39 -24.55
CA PRO A 172 -20.96 3.33 -25.04
C PRO A 172 -20.17 4.65 -24.91
N LYS A 173 -20.85 5.80 -24.99
CA LYS A 173 -20.19 7.10 -24.83
C LYS A 173 -19.71 7.32 -23.39
N GLU A 174 -20.55 6.99 -22.42
CA GLU A 174 -20.17 7.05 -21.00
C GLU A 174 -19.05 6.05 -20.70
N GLN A 175 -19.09 4.85 -21.28
CA GLN A 175 -18.02 3.85 -21.13
C GLN A 175 -16.67 4.40 -21.60
N LEU A 176 -16.64 4.99 -22.80
CA LEU A 176 -15.43 5.58 -23.38
C LEU A 176 -14.91 6.74 -22.52
N GLU A 177 -15.81 7.58 -22.00
CA GLU A 177 -15.44 8.68 -21.09
C GLU A 177 -14.75 8.16 -19.82
N ARG A 178 -15.28 7.08 -19.21
CA ARG A 178 -14.65 6.48 -18.03
C ARG A 178 -13.28 5.90 -18.33
N ILE A 179 -13.12 5.21 -19.46
CA ILE A 179 -11.80 4.71 -19.89
C ILE A 179 -10.82 5.87 -20.10
N ASN A 180 -11.24 6.92 -20.82
CA ASN A 180 -10.41 8.09 -21.11
C ASN A 180 -10.00 8.85 -19.85
N SER A 181 -10.87 8.90 -18.83
CA SER A 181 -10.56 9.53 -17.55
C SER A 181 -9.34 8.90 -16.86
N GLN A 182 -9.07 7.61 -17.11
CA GLN A 182 -7.94 6.87 -16.54
C GLN A 182 -6.78 6.69 -17.53
N ALA A 183 -6.97 6.99 -18.82
CA ALA A 183 -5.99 6.75 -19.87
C ALA A 183 -4.64 7.45 -19.62
N LYS A 184 -4.66 8.67 -19.06
CA LYS A 184 -3.43 9.41 -18.72
C LYS A 184 -2.58 8.67 -17.68
N ASN A 185 -3.22 8.13 -16.64
CA ASN A 185 -2.53 7.38 -15.58
C ASN A 185 -1.98 6.06 -16.13
N VAL A 186 -2.78 5.32 -16.89
CA VAL A 186 -2.36 4.05 -17.51
C VAL A 186 -1.20 4.25 -18.47
N GLY A 187 -1.24 5.30 -19.30
CA GLY A 187 -0.16 5.62 -20.25
C GLY A 187 1.16 5.93 -19.54
N PHE A 188 1.12 6.69 -18.45
CA PHE A 188 2.31 6.99 -17.64
C PHE A 188 2.90 5.73 -17.01
N VAL A 189 2.06 4.93 -16.32
CA VAL A 189 2.50 3.69 -15.64
C VAL A 189 3.07 2.68 -16.65
N SER A 190 2.40 2.50 -17.79
CA SER A 190 2.86 1.57 -18.83
C SER A 190 4.21 1.99 -19.42
N SER A 191 4.38 3.29 -19.71
CA SER A 191 5.64 3.83 -20.23
C SER A 191 6.78 3.67 -19.21
N MET A 192 6.49 3.88 -17.94
CA MET A 192 7.46 3.74 -16.85
C MET A 192 7.88 2.29 -16.64
N ILE A 193 6.95 1.32 -16.64
CA ILE A 193 7.27 -0.12 -16.57
C ILE A 193 8.12 -0.54 -17.78
N PHE A 194 7.78 -0.06 -18.98
CA PHE A 194 8.56 -0.33 -20.18
C PHE A 194 9.99 0.22 -20.08
N ALA A 195 10.14 1.47 -19.62
CA ALA A 195 11.45 2.09 -19.40
C ALA A 195 12.26 1.37 -18.31
N ALA A 196 11.63 0.95 -17.23
CA ALA A 196 12.25 0.14 -16.17
C ALA A 196 12.72 -1.23 -16.69
N GLY A 197 11.95 -1.86 -17.57
CA GLY A 197 12.35 -3.08 -18.28
C GLY A 197 13.58 -2.87 -19.16
N ILE A 198 13.61 -1.78 -19.94
CA ILE A 198 14.81 -1.40 -20.73
C ILE A 198 16.01 -1.16 -19.81
N PHE A 199 15.83 -0.40 -18.73
CA PHE A 199 16.89 -0.09 -17.78
C PHE A 199 17.46 -1.36 -17.15
N THR A 200 16.61 -2.23 -16.62
CA THR A 200 17.00 -3.52 -16.04
C THR A 200 17.68 -4.40 -17.09
N GLY A 201 17.14 -4.44 -18.31
CA GLY A 201 17.73 -5.16 -19.44
C GLY A 201 19.14 -4.69 -19.80
N ILE A 202 19.37 -3.37 -19.83
CA ILE A 202 20.70 -2.79 -20.05
C ILE A 202 21.65 -3.17 -18.91
N LEU A 203 21.25 -2.99 -17.65
CA LEU A 203 22.13 -3.29 -16.51
C LEU A 203 22.47 -4.78 -16.42
N THR A 204 21.50 -5.66 -16.69
CA THR A 204 21.73 -7.12 -16.72
C THR A 204 22.59 -7.52 -17.92
N GLY A 205 22.26 -7.03 -19.13
CA GLY A 205 22.97 -7.36 -20.36
C GLY A 205 24.42 -6.86 -20.39
N THR A 206 24.70 -5.71 -19.77
CA THR A 206 26.05 -5.16 -19.60
C THR A 206 26.82 -5.74 -18.41
N LYS A 207 26.20 -6.64 -17.63
CA LYS A 207 26.74 -7.20 -16.38
C LYS A 207 27.01 -6.18 -15.27
N MET A 208 26.46 -4.97 -15.36
CA MET A 208 26.55 -3.96 -14.31
C MET A 208 25.91 -4.44 -13.01
N ILE A 209 24.75 -5.11 -13.07
CA ILE A 209 24.12 -5.68 -11.86
C ILE A 209 25.07 -6.68 -11.19
N THR A 210 25.73 -7.55 -11.96
CA THR A 210 26.71 -8.51 -11.43
C THR A 210 27.89 -7.80 -10.74
N ALA A 211 28.44 -6.75 -11.34
CA ALA A 211 29.55 -6.01 -10.75
C ALA A 211 29.14 -5.27 -9.45
N MET A 212 27.96 -4.64 -9.47
CA MET A 212 27.40 -3.97 -8.28
C MET A 212 27.09 -4.98 -7.17
N SER A 213 26.51 -6.12 -7.50
CA SER A 213 26.24 -7.19 -6.53
C SER A 213 27.52 -7.76 -5.95
N GLN A 214 28.57 -8.00 -6.76
CA GLN A 214 29.87 -8.47 -6.26
C GLN A 214 30.52 -7.45 -5.31
N THR A 215 30.40 -6.15 -5.62
CA THR A 215 30.87 -5.08 -4.73
C THR A 215 30.13 -5.09 -3.41
N LEU A 216 28.80 -5.20 -3.42
CA LEU A 216 28.00 -5.34 -2.20
C LEU A 216 28.35 -6.61 -1.42
N VAL A 217 28.51 -7.75 -2.11
CA VAL A 217 28.95 -9.02 -1.50
C VAL A 217 30.29 -8.81 -0.78
N SER A 218 31.27 -8.14 -1.40
CA SER A 218 32.58 -7.90 -0.79
C SER A 218 32.55 -6.99 0.44
N TRP A 219 31.49 -6.19 0.61
CA TRP A 219 31.32 -5.30 1.75
C TRP A 219 30.51 -5.95 2.88
N ILE A 220 29.73 -6.99 2.59
CA ILE A 220 28.92 -7.71 3.56
C ILE A 220 29.79 -8.83 4.18
N PRO A 221 30.06 -8.78 5.50
CA PRO A 221 30.76 -9.86 6.20
C PRO A 221 30.01 -11.19 6.09
N ASP A 222 30.74 -12.31 5.99
CA ASP A 222 30.16 -13.67 5.91
C ASP A 222 29.13 -14.01 7.01
N PRO A 223 29.23 -13.51 8.26
CA PRO A 223 28.19 -13.75 9.25
C PRO A 223 26.86 -13.03 8.98
N LEU A 224 26.86 -11.98 8.16
CA LEU A 224 25.69 -11.15 7.87
C LEU A 224 24.96 -11.57 6.59
N SER A 225 25.54 -12.44 5.75
CA SER A 225 24.93 -12.86 4.49
C SER A 225 23.56 -13.54 4.65
N PRO A 226 23.32 -14.47 5.61
CA PRO A 226 21.99 -15.04 5.86
C PRO A 226 20.94 -13.99 6.25
N PHE A 227 21.38 -12.91 6.89
CA PHE A 227 20.51 -11.85 7.40
C PHE A 227 20.18 -10.78 6.36
N LEU A 228 20.61 -10.92 5.11
CA LEU A 228 20.35 -9.91 4.08
C LEU A 228 18.85 -9.61 3.88
N PRO A 229 17.94 -10.61 3.79
CA PRO A 229 16.50 -10.34 3.74
C PRO A 229 16.00 -9.59 4.97
N LEU A 230 16.55 -9.86 6.14
CA LEU A 230 16.17 -9.18 7.39
C LEU A 230 16.59 -7.71 7.35
N ILE A 231 17.82 -7.43 6.92
CA ILE A 231 18.33 -6.06 6.77
C ILE A 231 17.45 -5.28 5.79
N VAL A 232 17.07 -5.90 4.66
CA VAL A 232 16.14 -5.29 3.70
C VAL A 232 14.80 -4.99 4.35
N ALA A 233 14.22 -5.95 5.07
CA ALA A 233 12.92 -5.77 5.71
C ALA A 233 12.92 -4.59 6.71
N PHE A 234 13.93 -4.49 7.57
CA PHE A 234 14.03 -3.39 8.53
C PHE A 234 14.35 -2.04 7.87
N THR A 235 15.22 -2.01 6.86
CA THR A 235 15.62 -0.75 6.20
C THR A 235 14.58 -0.25 5.19
N SER A 236 13.69 -1.13 4.72
CA SER A 236 12.68 -0.82 3.69
C SER A 236 11.80 0.39 4.03
N MET A 237 11.27 0.46 5.25
CA MET A 237 10.40 1.57 5.66
C MET A 237 11.18 2.90 5.72
N PRO A 238 12.32 3.03 6.43
CA PRO A 238 13.12 4.26 6.42
C PRO A 238 13.57 4.69 5.01
N LEU A 239 13.97 3.74 4.17
CA LEU A 239 14.37 4.02 2.79
C LEU A 239 13.22 4.58 1.95
N SER A 240 11.96 4.42 2.36
CA SER A 240 10.82 5.08 1.71
C SER A 240 10.86 6.60 1.81
N LEU A 241 11.58 7.17 2.79
CA LEU A 241 11.74 8.61 2.90
C LEU A 241 12.74 9.19 1.88
N VAL A 242 13.59 8.32 1.32
CA VAL A 242 14.71 8.71 0.44
C VAL A 242 14.49 8.26 -1.01
N PHE A 243 13.85 7.10 -1.19
CA PHE A 243 13.59 6.53 -2.51
C PHE A 243 12.11 6.61 -2.87
N THR A 244 11.83 7.03 -4.11
CA THR A 244 10.51 6.82 -4.72
C THR A 244 10.26 5.31 -4.88
N PRO A 245 8.99 4.86 -4.93
CA PRO A 245 8.69 3.46 -5.19
C PRO A 245 9.39 2.96 -6.47
N ASP A 246 9.37 3.75 -7.54
CA ASP A 246 9.94 3.34 -8.82
C ASP A 246 11.47 3.20 -8.75
N ALA A 247 12.16 4.16 -8.13
CA ALA A 247 13.61 4.11 -7.98
C ALA A 247 14.06 2.91 -7.14
N TYR A 248 13.31 2.59 -6.08
CA TYR A 248 13.64 1.45 -5.23
C TYR A 248 13.34 0.12 -5.93
N TYR A 249 12.12 -0.09 -6.41
CA TYR A 249 11.69 -1.38 -6.94
C TYR A 249 12.29 -1.71 -8.31
N PHE A 250 12.56 -0.73 -9.16
CA PHE A 250 13.17 -0.97 -10.48
C PHE A 250 14.69 -0.76 -10.51
N GLY A 251 15.24 -0.02 -9.54
CA GLY A 251 16.67 0.26 -9.47
C GLY A 251 17.40 -0.57 -8.41
N VAL A 252 16.96 -0.47 -7.15
CA VAL A 252 17.66 -1.08 -6.00
C VAL A 252 17.34 -2.56 -5.85
N LEU A 253 16.07 -2.94 -5.93
CA LEU A 253 15.61 -4.31 -5.69
C LEU A 253 16.31 -5.36 -6.59
N PRO A 254 16.52 -5.16 -7.92
CA PRO A 254 17.25 -6.11 -8.74
C PRO A 254 18.67 -6.38 -8.23
N ILE A 255 19.37 -5.32 -7.81
CA ILE A 255 20.76 -5.39 -7.35
C ILE A 255 20.84 -6.19 -6.05
N VAL A 256 19.97 -5.88 -5.09
CA VAL A 256 19.93 -6.58 -3.80
C VAL A 256 19.51 -8.04 -3.97
N SER A 257 18.56 -8.31 -4.87
CA SER A 257 18.09 -9.66 -5.18
C SER A 257 19.17 -10.51 -5.85
N GLN A 258 19.95 -9.92 -6.76
CA GLN A 258 21.11 -10.59 -7.37
C GLN A 258 22.23 -10.84 -6.34
N THR A 259 22.42 -9.92 -5.40
CA THR A 259 23.36 -10.07 -4.27
C THR A 259 22.95 -11.24 -3.38
N ALA A 260 21.66 -11.36 -3.07
CA ALA A 260 21.10 -12.48 -2.31
C ALA A 260 21.30 -13.82 -3.05
N ALA A 261 21.07 -13.86 -4.36
CA ALA A 261 21.34 -15.05 -5.17
C ALA A 261 22.81 -15.48 -5.10
N ALA A 262 23.75 -14.53 -5.07
CA ALA A 262 25.18 -14.82 -4.93
C ALA A 262 25.53 -15.45 -3.55
N PHE A 263 24.73 -15.18 -2.52
CA PHE A 263 24.81 -15.83 -1.22
C PHE A 263 23.99 -17.14 -1.11
N GLY A 264 23.36 -17.58 -2.20
CA GLY A 264 22.52 -18.79 -2.21
C GLY A 264 21.12 -18.59 -1.63
N ILE A 265 20.70 -17.34 -1.42
CA ILE A 265 19.38 -16.99 -0.89
C ILE A 265 18.40 -16.80 -2.05
N ASP A 266 17.17 -17.30 -1.91
CA ASP A 266 16.10 -17.09 -2.89
C ASP A 266 15.82 -15.58 -3.06
N PRO A 267 16.01 -15.02 -4.28
CA PRO A 267 15.70 -13.62 -4.61
C PRO A 267 14.30 -13.18 -4.20
N VAL A 268 13.32 -14.09 -4.23
CA VAL A 268 11.93 -13.77 -3.84
C VAL A 268 11.83 -13.37 -2.38
N SER A 269 12.72 -13.88 -1.51
CA SER A 269 12.78 -13.49 -0.09
C SER A 269 13.16 -12.01 0.07
N ILE A 270 13.99 -11.46 -0.81
CA ILE A 270 14.30 -10.02 -0.84
C ILE A 270 13.08 -9.22 -1.29
N GLY A 271 12.36 -9.70 -2.30
CA GLY A 271 11.09 -9.09 -2.71
C GLY A 271 10.07 -9.04 -1.57
N ARG A 272 9.88 -10.16 -0.87
CA ARG A 272 9.01 -10.26 0.31
C ARG A 272 9.45 -9.31 1.41
N ALA A 273 10.75 -9.24 1.71
CA ALA A 273 11.30 -8.31 2.69
C ALA A 273 11.07 -6.83 2.32
N ALA A 274 11.31 -6.46 1.06
CA ALA A 274 11.15 -5.09 0.58
C ALA A 274 9.71 -4.58 0.76
N ILE A 275 8.72 -5.40 0.39
CA ILE A 275 7.30 -5.01 0.45
C ILE A 275 6.76 -4.88 1.89
N LEU A 276 7.47 -5.32 2.93
CA LEU A 276 7.02 -5.16 4.33
C LEU A 276 7.11 -3.71 4.84
N GLY A 277 7.91 -2.86 4.19
CA GLY A 277 8.06 -1.47 4.60
C GLY A 277 8.23 -0.50 3.45
N GLN A 278 8.88 -0.87 2.34
CA GLN A 278 9.17 0.07 1.26
C GLN A 278 7.88 0.44 0.53
N MET A 279 7.45 1.68 0.74
CA MET A 279 6.18 2.22 0.23
C MET A 279 4.94 1.39 0.63
N THR A 280 5.07 0.55 1.66
CA THR A 280 3.93 -0.11 2.32
C THR A 280 3.59 0.71 3.55
N THR A 281 4.25 0.45 4.67
CA THR A 281 4.12 1.28 5.88
C THR A 281 4.78 2.65 5.70
N GLY A 282 5.81 2.77 4.84
CA GLY A 282 6.50 4.02 4.54
C GLY A 282 5.78 4.91 3.52
N PHE A 283 4.74 4.41 2.84
CA PHE A 283 4.02 5.16 1.81
C PHE A 283 3.37 6.45 2.32
N PRO A 284 2.53 6.42 3.36
CA PRO A 284 1.85 7.61 3.86
C PRO A 284 2.73 8.52 4.73
N LEU A 285 4.04 8.22 4.82
CA LEU A 285 5.04 9.09 5.44
C LEU A 285 5.94 9.76 4.42
N SER A 286 6.08 9.18 3.23
CA SER A 286 7.09 9.61 2.30
C SER A 286 6.73 10.95 1.64
N PRO A 287 7.64 11.95 1.67
CA PRO A 287 7.46 13.20 0.92
C PRO A 287 7.54 12.97 -0.60
N LEU A 288 7.87 11.76 -1.03
CA LEU A 288 8.03 11.38 -2.43
C LEU A 288 6.74 10.83 -3.03
N THR A 289 5.63 10.88 -2.28
CA THR A 289 4.32 10.38 -2.70
C THR A 289 3.27 11.49 -2.65
N ALA A 290 2.57 11.71 -3.77
CA ALA A 290 1.57 12.78 -3.86
C ALA A 290 0.37 12.57 -2.92
N SER A 291 -0.05 11.32 -2.73
CA SER A 291 -1.11 10.93 -1.81
C SER A 291 -0.82 11.32 -0.36
N THR A 292 0.45 11.31 0.08
CA THR A 292 0.83 11.79 1.43
C THR A 292 0.48 13.26 1.62
N PHE A 293 0.62 14.09 0.57
CA PHE A 293 0.20 15.49 0.63
C PHE A 293 -1.31 15.66 0.67
N ILE A 294 -2.08 14.76 0.03
CA ILE A 294 -3.54 14.72 0.16
C ILE A 294 -3.92 14.39 1.61
N LEU A 295 -3.27 13.38 2.22
CA LEU A 295 -3.50 12.99 3.61
C LEU A 295 -3.29 14.15 4.57
N VAL A 296 -2.12 14.79 4.54
CA VAL A 296 -1.79 15.86 5.49
C VAL A 296 -2.54 17.15 5.19
N GLY A 297 -2.72 17.47 3.90
CA GLY A 297 -3.44 18.67 3.44
C GLY A 297 -4.91 18.64 3.83
N MET A 298 -5.61 17.53 3.55
CA MET A 298 -7.02 17.39 3.94
C MET A 298 -7.20 17.25 5.45
N SER A 299 -6.25 16.62 6.14
CA SER A 299 -6.28 16.53 7.61
C SER A 299 -5.91 17.87 8.28
N GLY A 300 -5.41 18.85 7.55
CA GLY A 300 -4.95 20.13 8.08
C GLY A 300 -3.82 19.99 9.10
N VAL A 301 -2.85 19.12 8.82
CA VAL A 301 -1.65 18.91 9.63
C VAL A 301 -0.39 19.13 8.80
N GLU A 302 0.71 19.52 9.43
CA GLU A 302 2.00 19.63 8.74
C GLU A 302 2.65 18.26 8.56
N LEU A 303 3.37 18.09 7.43
CA LEU A 303 4.03 16.84 7.11
C LEU A 303 5.09 16.45 8.15
N GLY A 304 5.88 17.42 8.62
CA GLY A 304 6.94 17.16 9.61
C GLY A 304 6.39 16.66 10.95
N ASP A 305 5.27 17.21 11.41
CA ASP A 305 4.61 16.76 12.63
C ASP A 305 3.96 15.39 12.46
N HIS A 306 3.35 15.15 11.29
CA HIS A 306 2.82 13.84 10.94
C HIS A 306 3.91 12.76 10.96
N GLN A 307 5.05 13.02 10.29
CA GLN A 307 6.19 12.11 10.26
C GLN A 307 6.73 11.84 11.67
N LYS A 308 7.03 12.89 12.45
CA LYS A 308 7.53 12.73 13.84
C LYS A 308 6.57 11.93 14.71
N HIS A 309 5.27 12.14 14.54
CA HIS A 309 4.24 11.46 15.31
C HIS A 309 4.13 9.96 14.95
N ILE A 310 4.18 9.63 13.66
CA ILE A 310 3.81 8.30 13.18
C ILE A 310 4.99 7.40 12.83
N PHE A 311 6.20 7.95 12.63
CA PHE A 311 7.38 7.21 12.18
C PHE A 311 7.62 5.93 12.99
N TRP A 312 7.65 6.01 14.31
CA TRP A 312 7.92 4.85 15.17
C TRP A 312 6.80 3.82 15.15
N TRP A 313 5.55 4.23 14.94
CA TRP A 313 4.42 3.32 14.82
C TRP A 313 4.38 2.60 13.46
N ALA A 314 4.71 3.32 12.39
CA ALA A 314 4.82 2.77 11.04
C ALA A 314 6.05 1.83 10.93
N PHE A 315 7.18 2.23 11.52
CA PHE A 315 8.35 1.37 11.63
C PHE A 315 8.03 0.14 12.48
N GLY A 316 7.37 0.31 13.63
CA GLY A 316 6.88 -0.79 14.45
C GLY A 316 5.96 -1.75 13.69
N SER A 317 5.12 -1.26 12.77
CA SER A 317 4.29 -2.10 11.91
C SER A 317 5.16 -2.97 11.00
N THR A 318 6.19 -2.41 10.36
CA THR A 318 7.17 -3.18 9.58
C THR A 318 7.92 -4.20 10.42
N VAL A 319 8.34 -3.84 11.64
CA VAL A 319 9.03 -4.77 12.56
C VAL A 319 8.13 -5.95 12.92
N VAL A 320 6.89 -5.68 13.33
CA VAL A 320 5.92 -6.72 13.69
C VAL A 320 5.65 -7.65 12.52
N MET A 321 5.42 -7.09 11.32
CA MET A 321 5.20 -7.89 10.10
C MET A 321 6.45 -8.72 9.74
N THR A 322 7.65 -8.16 9.92
CA THR A 322 8.93 -8.84 9.67
C THR A 322 9.12 -10.04 10.61
N ILE A 323 8.85 -9.87 11.91
CA ILE A 323 8.92 -10.96 12.88
C ILE A 323 7.98 -12.09 12.49
N VAL A 324 6.75 -11.77 12.06
CA VAL A 324 5.79 -12.79 11.62
C VAL A 324 6.28 -13.50 10.37
N CYS A 325 6.82 -12.79 9.38
CA CYS A 325 7.39 -13.40 8.19
C CYS A 325 8.56 -14.36 8.49
N LEU A 326 9.38 -14.06 9.52
CA LEU A 326 10.42 -14.99 9.98
C LEU A 326 9.80 -16.23 10.64
N LEU A 327 8.79 -16.04 11.49
CA LEU A 327 8.13 -17.15 12.19
C LEU A 327 7.35 -18.08 11.25
N THR A 328 6.77 -17.55 10.18
CA THR A 328 6.05 -18.34 9.16
C THR A 328 6.96 -18.93 8.09
N GLY A 329 8.26 -18.59 8.10
CA GLY A 329 9.20 -19.01 7.06
C GLY A 329 8.98 -18.32 5.71
N ALA A 330 8.20 -17.24 5.67
CA ALA A 330 8.02 -16.42 4.47
C ALA A 330 9.31 -15.67 4.09
N ILE A 331 10.12 -15.32 5.09
CA ILE A 331 11.51 -14.88 4.93
C ILE A 331 12.38 -15.93 5.62
N GLN A 332 13.30 -16.54 4.85
CA GLN A 332 14.28 -17.49 5.37
C GLN A 332 15.60 -16.76 5.65
N LEU A 333 16.25 -17.15 6.74
CA LEU A 333 17.60 -16.75 7.12
C LEU A 333 18.56 -17.84 6.67
#